data_AF-A0A383DAE3-F1
#
_entry.id   AF-A0A383DAE3-F1
#
_cell.length_a   1.000
_cell.length_b   1.000
_cell.length_c   1.000
_cell.angle_alpha   90.00
_cell.angle_beta   90.00
_cell.angle_gamma   90.00
#
_symmetry.space_group_name_H-M   'P 1'
#
loop_
_entity.id
_entity.type
_entity.pdbx_description
1 polymer ?
#
loop_
_entity_poly.entity_id
_entity_poly.type
_entity_poly.pdbx_seq_one_letter_code
_entity_poly.pdbx_strand_id
1 'polypeptide(L)'
;MTPEQRYLFDINGYLHIPNLLSDNELAAARAAIDRYTSTTDDALPEGFSRSEDSKNYENGFAFDKALEALTLHPGLWPIIKEFTHDRPALTRGTLLVDSHEHEP
;
A
#
# COMPACT_ATOMS: atom_id res chain seq x y z
N MET A 1 5.05 16.13 10.19
CA MET A 1 6.20 15.32 10.60
C MET A 1 6.84 15.94 11.85
N THR A 2 7.55 15.19 12.67
CA THR A 2 8.37 15.77 13.75
C THR A 2 9.75 16.21 13.21
N PRO A 3 10.47 17.15 13.86
CA PRO A 3 11.82 17.52 13.45
C PRO A 3 12.80 16.33 13.40
N GLU A 4 12.66 15.39 14.34
CA GLU A 4 13.46 14.17 14.38
C GLU A 4 13.19 13.28 13.18
N GLN A 5 11.92 13.03 12.85
CA GLN A 5 11.56 12.27 11.65
C GLN A 5 12.14 12.92 10.38
N ARG A 6 12.10 14.25 10.29
CA ARG A 6 12.69 14.99 9.15
C ARG A 6 14.18 14.77 9.05
N TYR A 7 14.89 14.95 10.16
CA TYR A 7 16.32 14.69 10.22
C TYR A 7 16.67 13.23 9.85
N LEU A 8 15.94 12.25 10.39
CA LEU A 8 16.17 10.84 10.07
C LEU A 8 15.93 10.54 8.60
N PHE A 9 14.92 11.13 7.97
CA PHE A 9 14.68 10.99 6.54
C PHE A 9 15.81 11.62 5.72
N ASP A 10 16.26 12.83 6.07
CA ASP A 10 17.34 13.55 5.36
C ASP A 10 18.66 12.76 5.40
N ILE A 11 18.94 12.03 6.49
CA ILE A 11 20.16 11.22 6.64
C ILE A 11 20.03 9.85 5.97
N ASN A 12 18.88 9.17 6.10
CA ASN A 12 18.72 7.78 5.69
C ASN A 12 18.13 7.61 4.27
N GLY A 13 17.44 8.63 3.75
CA GLY A 13 16.63 8.54 2.53
C GLY A 13 15.32 7.75 2.68
N TYR A 14 15.02 7.27 3.89
CA TYR A 14 13.76 6.58 4.23
C TYR A 14 13.37 6.87 5.68
N LEU A 15 12.10 6.60 6.01
CA LEU A 15 11.57 6.75 7.35
C LEU A 15 10.72 5.53 7.71
N HIS A 16 10.99 4.92 8.86
CA HIS A 16 10.17 3.84 9.41
C HIS A 16 9.12 4.42 10.38
N ILE A 17 7.85 4.11 10.13
CA ILE A 17 6.72 4.52 10.98
C ILE A 17 6.12 3.26 11.64
N PRO A 18 6.47 2.97 12.91
CA PRO A 18 5.95 1.79 13.60
C PRO A 18 4.48 1.96 13.97
N ASN A 19 3.76 0.83 14.07
CA ASN A 19 2.37 0.77 14.54
C ASN A 19 1.43 1.74 13.82
N LEU A 20 1.64 1.93 12.52
CA LEU A 20 0.84 2.84 11.73
C LEU A 20 -0.64 2.43 11.70
N LEU A 21 -0.90 1.13 11.51
CA LEU A 21 -2.24 0.57 11.42
C LEU A 21 -2.67 0.02 12.78
N SER A 22 -3.94 0.24 13.14
CA SER A 22 -4.58 -0.49 14.22
C SER A 22 -4.81 -1.96 13.83
N ASP A 23 -5.07 -2.82 14.83
CA ASP A 23 -5.38 -4.24 14.61
C ASP A 23 -6.57 -4.44 13.65
N ASN A 24 -7.59 -3.58 13.77
CA ASN A 24 -8.78 -3.63 12.92
C ASN A 24 -8.47 -3.23 11.47
N GLU A 25 -7.69 -2.17 11.27
CA GLU A 25 -7.28 -1.73 9.93
C GLU A 25 -6.39 -2.78 9.26
N LEU A 26 -5.47 -3.37 10.02
CA LEU A 26 -4.61 -4.45 9.54
C LEU A 26 -5.44 -5.69 9.15
N ALA A 27 -6.40 -6.10 9.98
CA ALA A 27 -7.28 -7.22 9.68
C ALA A 27 -8.14 -6.97 8.43
N ALA A 28 -8.70 -5.76 8.29
CA ALA A 28 -9.50 -5.38 7.13
C ALA A 28 -8.67 -5.36 5.83
N ALA A 29 -7.45 -4.81 5.88
CA ALA A 29 -6.54 -4.80 4.75
C ALA A 29 -6.13 -6.21 4.32
N ARG A 30 -5.82 -7.11 5.28
CA ARG A 30 -5.52 -8.52 4.98
C ARG A 30 -6.69 -9.23 4.32
N ALA A 31 -7.90 -9.07 4.86
CA ALA A 31 -9.08 -9.68 4.24
C ALA A 31 -9.36 -9.14 2.82
N ALA A 32 -9.03 -7.87 2.55
CA ALA A 32 -9.12 -7.30 1.20
C ALA A 32 -8.07 -7.89 0.25
N ILE A 33 -6.84 -8.09 0.72
CA ILE A 33 -5.79 -8.77 -0.03
C ILE A 33 -6.23 -10.20 -0.38
N ASP A 34 -6.76 -10.96 0.60
CA ASP A 34 -7.24 -12.32 0.37
C ASP A 34 -8.36 -12.38 -0.68
N ARG A 35 -9.26 -11.40 -0.69
CA ARG A 35 -10.28 -11.28 -1.76
C ARG A 35 -9.65 -11.06 -3.12
N TYR A 36 -8.66 -10.17 -3.23
CA TYR A 36 -8.03 -9.90 -4.51
C TYR A 36 -7.25 -11.11 -5.04
N THR A 37 -6.43 -11.73 -4.20
CA THR A 37 -5.62 -12.88 -4.58
C THR A 37 -6.47 -14.09 -4.97
N SER A 38 -7.64 -14.28 -4.35
CA SER A 38 -8.56 -15.39 -4.65
C SER A 38 -9.55 -15.14 -5.80
N THR A 39 -9.69 -13.90 -6.28
CA THR A 39 -10.60 -13.58 -7.40
C THR A 39 -10.05 -14.16 -8.70
N THR A 40 -10.81 -14.90 -9.49
CA THR A 40 -10.32 -15.45 -10.77
C THR A 40 -10.16 -14.36 -11.84
N ASP A 41 -9.31 -14.57 -12.83
CA ASP A 41 -8.99 -13.53 -13.84
C ASP A 41 -10.21 -13.11 -14.67
N ASP A 42 -11.17 -14.00 -14.90
CA ASP A 42 -12.45 -13.72 -15.57
C ASP A 42 -13.42 -12.89 -14.72
N ALA A 43 -13.21 -12.86 -13.40
CA ALA A 43 -13.99 -12.10 -12.44
C ALA A 43 -13.31 -10.78 -12.02
N LEU A 44 -12.10 -10.50 -12.51
CA LEU A 44 -11.39 -9.26 -12.20
C LEU A 44 -12.07 -8.06 -12.91
N PRO A 45 -12.29 -6.94 -12.21
CA PRO A 45 -12.77 -5.73 -12.85
C PRO A 45 -11.75 -5.16 -13.84
N GLU A 46 -12.22 -4.34 -14.78
CA GLU A 46 -11.34 -3.65 -15.73
C GLU A 46 -10.26 -2.83 -14.99
N GLY A 47 -9.01 -2.91 -15.47
CA GLY A 47 -7.86 -2.23 -14.87
C GLY A 47 -7.22 -2.99 -13.71
N PHE A 48 -7.73 -4.16 -13.33
CA PHE A 48 -7.07 -5.05 -12.39
C PHE A 48 -6.51 -6.26 -13.13
N SER A 49 -5.27 -6.61 -12.81
CA SER A 49 -4.60 -7.77 -13.37
C SER A 49 -3.57 -8.30 -12.38
N ARG A 50 -3.09 -9.52 -12.60
CA ARG A 50 -1.97 -10.09 -11.85
C ARG A 50 -0.88 -10.53 -12.81
N SER A 51 0.37 -10.53 -12.37
CA SER A 51 1.47 -11.14 -13.12
C SER A 51 1.33 -12.67 -13.14
N GLU A 52 1.92 -13.34 -14.14
CA GLU A 52 1.86 -14.80 -14.29
C GLU A 52 2.42 -15.53 -13.05
N ASP A 53 3.42 -14.95 -12.40
CA ASP A 53 4.03 -15.46 -11.18
C ASP A 53 3.21 -15.14 -9.91
N SER A 54 2.05 -14.48 -10.03
CA SER A 54 1.19 -14.06 -8.92
C SER A 54 1.87 -13.19 -7.84
N LYS A 55 3.01 -12.55 -8.17
CA LYS A 55 3.70 -11.61 -7.27
C LYS A 55 3.12 -10.20 -7.30
N ASN A 56 2.72 -9.72 -8.47
CA ASN A 56 2.31 -8.33 -8.70
C ASN A 56 0.84 -8.25 -9.06
N TYR A 57 0.10 -7.39 -8.36
CA TYR A 57 -1.30 -7.13 -8.61
C TYR A 57 -1.51 -5.65 -8.93
N GLU A 58 -2.01 -5.36 -10.12
CA GLU A 58 -2.19 -4.00 -10.64
C GLU A 58 -3.32 -3.25 -9.93
N ASN A 59 -3.09 -1.97 -9.64
CA ASN A 59 -4.07 -1.10 -8.96
C ASN A 59 -4.58 -1.67 -7.63
N GLY A 60 -3.82 -2.54 -6.94
CA GLY A 60 -4.30 -3.25 -5.76
C GLY A 60 -4.76 -2.38 -4.62
N PHE A 61 -4.25 -1.15 -4.49
CA PHE A 61 -4.76 -0.19 -3.51
C PHE A 61 -6.22 0.21 -3.78
N ALA A 62 -6.69 0.16 -5.03
CA ALA A 62 -8.04 0.56 -5.42
C ALA A 62 -9.03 -0.62 -5.48
N PHE A 63 -8.56 -1.85 -5.28
CA PHE A 63 -9.41 -3.06 -5.38
C PHE A 63 -10.48 -3.08 -4.28
N ASP A 64 -10.14 -2.58 -3.09
CA ASP A 64 -11.01 -2.58 -1.92
C ASP A 64 -10.90 -1.27 -1.15
N LYS A 65 -12.01 -0.81 -0.56
CA LYS A 65 -12.05 0.44 0.23
C LYS A 65 -11.12 0.39 1.44
N ALA A 66 -10.89 -0.78 2.01
CA ALA A 66 -9.93 -0.93 3.10
C ALA A 66 -8.49 -0.61 2.66
N LEU A 67 -8.12 -0.99 1.43
CA LEU A 67 -6.79 -0.71 0.87
C LEU A 67 -6.69 0.74 0.38
N GLU A 68 -7.76 1.27 -0.21
CA GLU A 68 -7.81 2.65 -0.70
C GLU A 68 -7.59 3.63 0.45
N ALA A 69 -8.21 3.38 1.60
CA ALA A 69 -8.06 4.18 2.81
C ALA A 69 -6.60 4.30 3.28
N LEU A 70 -5.75 3.31 3.02
CA LEU A 70 -4.33 3.34 3.42
C LEU A 70 -3.55 4.45 2.70
N THR A 71 -3.94 4.80 1.47
CA THR A 71 -3.27 5.85 0.68
C THR A 71 -3.43 7.25 1.29
N LEU A 72 -4.51 7.45 2.06
CA LEU A 72 -4.84 8.69 2.74
C LEU A 72 -4.81 8.53 4.27
N HIS A 73 -4.14 7.50 4.78
CA HIS A 73 -4.13 7.19 6.20
C HIS A 73 -3.66 8.39 7.03
N PRO A 74 -4.35 8.78 8.11
CA PRO A 74 -4.05 10.00 8.86
C PRO A 74 -2.64 10.03 9.47
N GLY A 75 -2.06 8.86 9.73
CA GLY A 75 -0.66 8.74 10.18
C GLY A 75 0.39 8.95 9.08
N LEU A 76 0.04 8.77 7.81
CA LEU A 76 0.93 8.96 6.65
C LEU A 76 0.70 10.29 5.94
N TRP A 77 -0.56 10.69 5.77
CA TRP A 77 -0.94 11.79 4.89
C TRP A 77 -0.24 13.13 5.24
N PRO A 78 -0.11 13.54 6.52
CA PRO A 78 0.66 14.74 6.86
C PRO A 78 2.14 14.64 6.48
N ILE A 79 2.74 13.45 6.53
CA ILE A 79 4.14 13.21 6.17
C ILE A 79 4.30 13.28 4.64
N ILE A 80 3.41 12.64 3.89
CA ILE A 80 3.41 12.67 2.42
C ILE A 80 3.26 14.11 1.92
N LYS A 81 2.31 14.88 2.47
CA LYS A 81 2.13 16.29 2.12
C LYS A 81 3.36 17.13 2.43
N GLU A 82 4.02 16.88 3.55
CA GLU A 82 5.26 17.58 3.89
C GLU A 82 6.37 17.32 2.86
N PHE A 83 6.60 16.06 2.49
CA PHE A 83 7.60 15.70 1.47
C PHE A 83 7.28 16.22 0.07
N THR A 84 6.00 16.36 -0.25
CA THR A 84 5.53 16.77 -1.58
C THR A 84 5.19 18.25 -1.66
N HIS A 85 5.54 19.06 -0.65
CA HIS A 85 5.22 20.49 -0.59
C HIS A 85 3.72 20.77 -0.80
N ASP A 86 2.87 20.03 -0.10
CA ASP A 86 1.40 20.03 -0.20
C ASP A 86 0.84 19.73 -1.60
N ARG A 87 1.63 19.06 -2.47
CA ARG A 87 1.21 18.64 -3.82
C ARG A 87 1.41 17.14 -4.05
N PRO A 88 0.79 16.27 -3.23
CA PRO A 88 0.88 14.83 -3.44
C PRO A 88 0.15 14.42 -4.72
N ALA A 89 0.72 13.46 -5.45
CA ALA A 89 0.09 12.84 -6.60
C ALA A 89 0.23 11.32 -6.49
N LEU A 90 -0.89 10.61 -6.48
CA LEU A 90 -0.92 9.16 -6.60
C LEU A 90 -0.85 8.80 -8.08
N THR A 91 0.23 8.13 -8.48
CA THR A 91 0.46 7.75 -9.88
C THR A 91 0.22 6.27 -10.14
N ARG A 92 0.59 5.40 -9.19
CA ARG A 92 0.39 3.95 -9.24
C ARG A 92 0.39 3.38 -7.82
N GLY A 93 -0.34 2.30 -7.61
CA GLY A 93 -0.19 1.46 -6.42
C GLY A 93 -0.31 -0.01 -6.79
N THR A 94 0.79 -0.73 -6.64
CA THR A 94 0.86 -2.18 -6.88
C THR A 94 0.75 -2.88 -5.54
N LEU A 95 -0.07 -3.92 -5.47
CA LEU A 95 -0.04 -4.86 -4.36
C LEU A 95 1.00 -5.94 -4.67
N LEU A 96 1.95 -6.12 -3.77
CA LEU A 96 2.98 -7.16 -3.84
C LEU A 96 2.63 -8.27 -2.86
N VAL A 97 2.60 -9.50 -3.36
CA VAL A 97 2.41 -10.70 -2.55
C VAL A 97 3.68 -11.51 -2.65
N ASP A 98 4.39 -11.62 -1.54
CA ASP A 98 5.56 -12.47 -1.41
C ASP A 98 5.21 -13.66 -0.53
N SER A 99 5.40 -14.85 -1.06
CA SER A 99 5.03 -16.12 -0.42
C SER A 99 6.11 -17.15 -0.71
N HIS A 100 6.22 -18.17 0.13
CA HIS A 100 7.20 -19.24 -0.03
C HIS A 100 7.08 -20.05 -1.34
N GLU A 101 5.95 -19.92 -2.05
CA GLU A 101 5.73 -20.56 -3.36
C GLU A 101 6.44 -19.80 -4.49
N HIS A 102 6.90 -18.59 -4.20
CA HIS A 102 7.66 -17.78 -5.12
C HIS A 102 9.16 -18.01 -4.93
N GLU A 103 9.85 -18.52 -5.95
CA GLU A 103 11.32 -18.57 -5.93
C GLU A 103 11.92 -17.15 -5.88
N PRO A 104 13.08 -16.98 -5.21
CA PRO A 104 13.76 -15.70 -5.03
C PRO A 104 14.20 -15.04 -6.35
#